data_AF-A0A1G0C024-F1
#
_entry.id   AF-A0A1G0C024-F1
#
_cell.length_a   1.000
_cell.length_b   1.000
_cell.length_c   1.000
_cell.angle_alpha   90.00
_cell.angle_beta   90.00
_cell.angle_gamma   90.00
#
_symmetry.space_group_name_H-M   'P 1'
#
loop_
_entity.id
_entity.type
_entity.pdbx_description
1 polymer ?
#
loop_
_entity_poly.entity_id
_entity_poly.type
_entity_poly.pdbx_seq_one_letter_code
_entity_poly.pdbx_strand_id
1 'polypeptide(L)'
;MNSNFILNLIRFIVLLTIQIVVLEQVKFGGWINPYLYILFIILYPINSNKSGFIAASFCLGLIMDLFCDSGGVHATACLLLAYFRPGFLKFAFGLSYEYQTIRIADKLSVDRFTFIMSAILFHHLVLFSLELYRFDLFFEVITRTILSTLFTFIICIISIYLIKPNKR
;
A
#
# COMPACT_ATOMS: atom_id res chain seq x y z
N MET A 1 3.41 -22.35 -15.94
CA MET A 1 3.38 -20.92 -15.51
C MET A 1 3.27 -20.88 -13.99
N ASN A 2 4.08 -20.05 -13.33
CA ASN A 2 4.16 -20.00 -11.87
C ASN A 2 2.82 -19.46 -11.32
N SER A 3 2.03 -20.28 -10.62
CA SER A 3 0.67 -19.91 -10.15
C SER A 3 0.67 -18.61 -9.31
N ASN A 4 1.75 -18.37 -8.58
CA ASN A 4 1.97 -17.16 -7.80
C ASN A 4 2.07 -15.89 -8.65
N PHE A 5 2.63 -15.98 -9.86
CA PHE A 5 2.74 -14.84 -10.77
C PHE A 5 1.37 -14.41 -11.29
N ILE A 6 0.54 -15.38 -11.70
CA ILE A 6 -0.83 -15.13 -12.19
C ILE A 6 -1.67 -14.50 -11.07
N LEU A 7 -1.55 -15.01 -9.84
CA LEU A 7 -2.27 -14.46 -8.69
C LEU A 7 -1.86 -13.00 -8.40
N ASN A 8 -0.57 -12.68 -8.48
CA ASN A 8 -0.09 -11.31 -8.28
C ASN A 8 -0.56 -10.36 -9.39
N LEU A 9 -0.61 -10.83 -10.64
CA LEU A 9 -1.14 -10.05 -11.76
C LEU A 9 -2.63 -9.75 -11.58
N ILE A 10 -3.43 -10.74 -11.17
CA ILE A 10 -4.85 -10.55 -10.87
C ILE A 10 -5.02 -9.54 -9.73
N ARG A 11 -4.25 -9.68 -8.64
CA ARG A 11 -4.28 -8.73 -7.51
C ARG A 11 -3.93 -7.30 -7.96
N PHE A 12 -2.91 -7.16 -8.80
CA PHE A 12 -2.52 -5.87 -9.36
C PHE A 12 -3.68 -5.21 -10.08
N ILE A 13 -4.29 -5.92 -11.03
CA ILE A 13 -5.38 -5.38 -11.86
C ILE A 13 -6.60 -5.07 -11.00
N VAL A 14 -7.04 -6.01 -10.16
CA VAL A 14 -8.24 -5.84 -9.32
C VAL A 14 -8.12 -4.65 -8.38
N LEU A 15 -7.01 -4.55 -7.64
CA LEU A 15 -6.81 -3.45 -6.68
C LEU A 15 -6.74 -2.09 -7.38
N LEU A 16 -6.06 -2.04 -8.53
CA LEU A 16 -5.95 -0.82 -9.33
C LEU A 16 -7.30 -0.39 -9.91
N THR A 17 -8.09 -1.31 -10.47
CA THR A 17 -9.42 -1.02 -10.99
C THR A 17 -10.36 -0.54 -9.89
N ILE A 18 -10.35 -1.20 -8.73
CA ILE A 18 -11.18 -0.76 -7.58
C ILE A 18 -10.76 0.65 -7.13
N GLN A 19 -9.45 0.93 -7.09
CA GLN A 19 -8.96 2.25 -6.72
C GLN A 19 -9.50 3.33 -7.66
N ILE A 20 -9.28 3.17 -8.97
CA ILE A 20 -9.58 4.21 -9.96
C ILE A 20 -11.09 4.38 -10.14
N VAL A 21 -11.84 3.29 -10.21
CA VAL A 21 -13.28 3.34 -10.55
C VAL A 21 -14.14 3.67 -9.34
N VAL A 22 -13.82 3.09 -8.18
CA VAL A 22 -14.67 3.21 -6.99
C VAL A 22 -14.10 4.25 -6.03
N LEU A 23 -12.87 4.06 -5.56
CA LEU A 23 -12.35 4.83 -4.44
C LEU A 23 -12.02 6.27 -4.80
N GLU A 24 -11.62 6.54 -6.03
CA GLU A 24 -11.39 7.92 -6.49
C GLU A 24 -12.68 8.76 -6.57
N GLN A 25 -13.84 8.10 -6.70
CA GLN A 25 -15.15 8.76 -6.64
C GLN A 25 -15.60 9.00 -5.19
N VAL A 26 -14.99 8.32 -4.23
CA VAL A 26 -15.32 8.40 -2.80
C VAL A 26 -14.53 9.54 -2.16
N LYS A 27 -15.00 10.77 -2.37
CA LYS A 27 -14.43 11.97 -1.74
C LYS A 27 -15.05 12.16 -0.35
N PHE A 28 -14.53 11.49 0.68
CA PHE A 28 -15.00 11.70 2.04
C PHE A 28 -14.63 13.10 2.53
N GLY A 29 -15.64 13.96 2.67
CA GLY A 29 -15.50 15.34 3.13
C GLY A 29 -14.74 16.27 2.18
N GLY A 30 -14.24 15.78 1.03
CA GLY A 30 -13.42 16.53 0.06
C GLY A 30 -11.90 16.46 0.30
N TRP A 31 -11.44 15.85 1.40
CA TRP A 31 -10.03 15.88 1.83
C TRP A 31 -9.45 14.50 2.12
N ILE A 32 -10.29 13.47 2.26
CA ILE A 32 -9.88 12.12 2.64
C ILE A 32 -10.18 11.17 1.48
N ASN A 33 -9.11 10.66 0.87
CA ASN A 33 -9.17 9.63 -0.16
C ASN A 33 -8.52 8.34 0.37
N PRO A 34 -9.22 7.19 0.32
CA PRO A 34 -8.61 5.91 0.62
C PRO A 34 -7.73 5.41 -0.52
N TYR A 35 -6.54 4.91 -0.19
CA TYR A 35 -5.58 4.41 -1.17
C TYR A 35 -5.38 2.89 -1.05
N LEU A 36 -6.39 2.13 -1.47
CA LEU A 36 -6.40 0.66 -1.41
C LEU A 36 -5.35 0.01 -2.31
N TYR A 37 -4.96 0.67 -3.40
CA TYR A 37 -3.95 0.12 -4.33
C TYR A 37 -2.64 -0.26 -3.61
N ILE A 38 -2.28 0.43 -2.51
CA ILE A 38 -1.08 0.20 -1.69
C ILE A 38 -1.04 -1.23 -1.16
N LEU A 39 -2.22 -1.86 -0.99
CA LEU A 39 -2.35 -3.24 -0.54
C LEU A 39 -1.61 -4.23 -1.45
N PHE A 40 -1.44 -3.92 -2.73
CA PHE A 40 -0.61 -4.71 -3.64
C PHE A 40 0.84 -4.82 -3.14
N ILE A 41 1.43 -3.69 -2.74
CA ILE A 41 2.82 -3.60 -2.28
C ILE A 41 2.98 -4.33 -0.93
N ILE A 42 1.98 -4.18 -0.05
CA ILE A 42 1.94 -4.79 1.28
C ILE A 42 1.86 -6.33 1.17
N LEU A 43 0.93 -6.84 0.35
CA LEU A 43 0.64 -8.27 0.21
C LEU A 43 1.55 -9.01 -0.79
N TYR A 44 2.44 -8.31 -1.48
CA TYR A 44 3.35 -8.94 -2.43
C TYR A 44 4.20 -10.03 -1.75
N PRO A 45 4.48 -11.18 -2.35
CA PRO A 45 5.30 -12.21 -1.71
C PRO A 45 6.67 -11.68 -1.27
N ILE A 46 7.23 -12.23 -0.17
CA ILE A 46 8.54 -11.82 0.34
C ILE A 46 9.67 -12.49 -0.47
N ASN A 47 9.48 -13.75 -0.86
CA ASN A 47 10.47 -14.57 -1.57
C ASN A 47 10.41 -14.42 -3.10
N SER A 48 10.21 -13.20 -3.59
CA SER A 48 10.06 -12.90 -5.02
C SER A 48 11.21 -12.05 -5.54
N ASN A 49 11.40 -12.01 -6.87
CA ASN A 49 12.41 -11.17 -7.49
C ASN A 49 12.22 -9.68 -7.09
N LYS A 50 13.21 -9.13 -6.39
CA LYS A 50 13.22 -7.75 -5.90
C LYS A 50 13.07 -6.73 -7.03
N SER A 51 13.80 -6.91 -8.13
CA SER A 51 13.74 -5.98 -9.27
C SER A 51 12.36 -5.96 -9.92
N GLY A 52 11.75 -7.15 -10.08
CA GLY A 52 10.38 -7.27 -10.62
C GLY A 52 9.33 -6.64 -9.70
N PHE A 53 9.49 -6.80 -8.39
CA PHE A 53 8.60 -6.17 -7.40
C PHE A 53 8.67 -4.64 -7.45
N ILE A 54 9.88 -4.07 -7.48
CA ILE A 54 10.10 -2.63 -7.55
C ILE A 54 9.54 -2.07 -8.86
N ALA A 55 9.81 -2.72 -9.99
CA ALA A 55 9.26 -2.34 -11.28
C ALA A 55 7.72 -2.38 -11.30
N ALA A 56 7.12 -3.45 -10.77
CA ALA A 56 5.65 -3.54 -10.67
C ALA A 56 5.06 -2.43 -9.78
N SER A 57 5.72 -2.09 -8.68
CA SER A 57 5.27 -1.04 -7.76
C SER A 57 5.38 0.35 -8.39
N PHE A 58 6.43 0.58 -9.18
CA PHE A 58 6.58 1.80 -9.98
C PHE A 58 5.49 1.91 -11.05
N CYS A 59 5.24 0.84 -11.82
CA CYS A 59 4.17 0.82 -12.82
C CYS A 59 2.80 1.06 -12.18
N LEU A 60 2.55 0.50 -11.00
CA LEU A 60 1.32 0.74 -10.26
C LEU A 60 1.12 2.23 -9.96
N GLY A 61 2.16 2.89 -9.44
CA GLY A 61 2.10 4.31 -9.11
C GLY A 61 2.04 5.19 -10.35
N LEU A 62 2.73 4.84 -11.43
CA LEU A 62 2.63 5.53 -12.72
C LEU A 62 1.22 5.50 -13.28
N ILE A 63 0.53 4.35 -13.21
CA ILE A 63 -0.85 4.29 -13.68
C ILE A 63 -1.73 5.18 -12.81
N MET A 64 -1.57 5.16 -11.49
CA MET A 64 -2.28 6.10 -10.61
C MET A 64 -2.01 7.56 -10.98
N ASP A 65 -0.76 7.94 -11.25
CA ASP A 65 -0.40 9.29 -11.67
C ASP A 65 -1.06 9.70 -12.99
N LEU A 66 -1.28 8.77 -13.92
CA LEU A 66 -2.00 9.03 -15.18
C LEU A 66 -3.50 9.26 -14.99
N PHE A 67 -4.11 8.65 -13.97
CA PHE A 67 -5.54 8.83 -13.69
C PHE A 67 -5.83 9.98 -12.72
N CYS A 68 -4.86 10.33 -11.86
CA CYS A 68 -4.97 11.41 -10.87
C CYS A 68 -4.30 12.72 -11.31
N ASP A 69 -3.69 12.77 -12.50
CA ASP A 69 -2.94 13.92 -13.02
C ASP A 69 -1.84 14.45 -12.08
N SER A 70 -1.23 13.58 -11.27
CA SER A 70 -0.27 13.94 -10.22
C SER A 70 1.21 13.86 -10.63
N GLY A 71 1.49 13.61 -11.92
CA GLY A 71 2.82 13.86 -12.52
C GLY A 71 4.01 13.07 -11.95
N GLY A 72 3.79 12.00 -11.18
CA GLY A 72 4.85 11.14 -10.64
C GLY A 72 4.87 11.01 -9.11
N VAL A 73 3.95 11.68 -8.41
CA VAL A 73 3.84 11.66 -6.95
C VAL A 73 3.52 10.24 -6.44
N HIS A 74 2.55 9.54 -7.05
CA HIS A 74 2.20 8.17 -6.69
C HIS A 74 3.32 7.19 -7.03
N ALA A 75 3.94 7.31 -8.21
CA ALA A 75 5.07 6.49 -8.63
C ALA A 75 6.22 6.56 -7.63
N THR A 76 6.57 7.76 -7.17
CA THR A 76 7.63 7.98 -6.18
C THR A 76 7.28 7.38 -4.82
N ALA A 77 6.06 7.61 -4.33
CA ALA A 77 5.60 7.05 -3.06
C ALA A 77 5.53 5.51 -3.07
N CYS A 78 5.11 4.92 -4.20
CA CYS A 78 5.09 3.46 -4.39
C CYS A 78 6.49 2.87 -4.42
N LEU A 79 7.39 3.50 -5.17
CA LEU A 79 8.77 3.05 -5.33
C LEU A 79 9.51 3.06 -3.99
N LEU A 80 9.40 4.15 -3.22
CA LEU A 80 10.01 4.26 -1.90
C LEU A 80 9.44 3.23 -0.93
N LEU A 81 8.12 3.04 -0.91
CA LEU A 81 7.52 2.01 -0.06
C LEU A 81 8.04 0.62 -0.43
N ALA A 82 8.09 0.27 -1.71
CA ALA A 82 8.60 -1.02 -2.17
C ALA A 82 10.06 -1.23 -1.79
N TYR A 83 10.89 -0.19 -1.89
CA TYR A 83 12.29 -0.23 -1.51
C TYR A 83 12.51 -0.42 0.00
N PHE A 84 11.78 0.34 0.83
CA PHE A 84 11.90 0.30 2.30
C PHE A 84 11.07 -0.81 2.96
N ARG A 85 10.21 -1.50 2.21
CA ARG A 85 9.37 -2.62 2.69
C ARG A 85 10.11 -3.64 3.57
N PRO A 86 11.34 -4.11 3.24
CA PRO A 86 12.07 -5.04 4.10
C PRO A 86 12.34 -4.47 5.50
N GLY A 87 12.58 -3.16 5.60
CA GLY A 87 12.77 -2.46 6.88
C GLY A 87 11.50 -2.47 7.73
N PHE A 88 10.34 -2.18 7.15
CA PHE A 88 9.05 -2.26 7.84
C PHE A 88 8.70 -3.69 8.28
N LEU A 89 9.00 -4.68 7.45
CA LEU A 89 8.82 -6.09 7.80
C LEU A 89 9.73 -6.49 8.97
N LYS A 90 11.00 -6.08 8.96
CA LYS A 90 11.94 -6.34 10.06
C LYS A 90 11.52 -5.63 11.35
N PHE A 91 11.05 -4.40 11.26
CA PHE A 91 10.53 -3.64 12.41
C PHE A 91 9.33 -4.33 13.06
N ALA A 92 8.40 -4.83 12.24
CA ALA A 92 7.16 -5.42 12.72
C ALA A 92 7.29 -6.86 13.21
N PHE A 93 8.04 -7.71 12.49
CA PHE A 93 8.09 -9.16 12.75
C PHE A 93 9.40 -9.64 13.39
N GLY A 94 10.42 -8.78 13.50
CA GLY A 94 11.72 -9.10 14.09
C GLY A 94 12.32 -10.39 13.50
N LEU A 95 12.63 -11.34 14.38
CA LEU A 95 13.20 -12.65 14.05
C LEU A 95 12.30 -13.50 13.12
N SER A 96 10.97 -13.31 13.15
CA SER A 96 10.06 -14.08 12.28
C SER A 96 10.22 -13.73 10.80
N TYR A 97 10.75 -12.55 10.49
CA TYR A 97 11.11 -12.16 9.12
C TYR A 97 12.34 -12.92 8.62
N GLU A 98 13.30 -13.16 9.50
CA GLU A 98 14.57 -13.83 9.20
C GLU A 98 14.35 -15.30 8.79
N TYR A 99 13.35 -15.96 9.38
CA TYR A 99 12.93 -17.32 9.00
C TYR A 99 11.93 -17.37 7.83
N GLN A 100 11.54 -16.24 7.23
CA GLN A 100 10.61 -16.14 6.09
C GLN A 100 9.26 -16.88 6.25
N THR A 101 8.82 -17.17 7.48
CA THR A 101 7.57 -17.92 7.74
C THR A 101 6.30 -17.05 7.70
N ILE A 102 6.43 -15.77 7.34
CA ILE A 102 5.35 -14.79 7.45
C ILE A 102 4.34 -14.96 6.32
N ARG A 103 3.12 -15.33 6.69
CA ARG A 103 1.94 -15.30 5.82
C ARG A 103 1.02 -14.15 6.19
N ILE A 104 1.21 -12.98 5.60
CA ILE A 104 0.51 -11.72 5.95
C ILE A 104 -1.03 -11.84 5.93
N ALA A 105 -1.60 -12.78 5.16
CA ALA A 105 -3.06 -13.02 5.05
C ALA A 105 -3.71 -13.95 6.13
N ASP A 106 -2.92 -14.57 7.02
CA ASP A 106 -3.44 -15.32 8.19
C ASP A 106 -4.02 -14.44 9.33
N LYS A 107 -4.16 -14.93 10.57
CA LYS A 107 -4.76 -14.21 11.72
C LYS A 107 -4.13 -12.82 11.94
N LEU A 108 -4.94 -11.82 12.28
CA LEU A 108 -4.48 -10.47 12.60
C LEU A 108 -3.68 -10.50 13.91
N SER A 109 -2.35 -10.52 13.80
CA SER A 109 -1.41 -10.36 14.92
C SER A 109 -1.02 -8.90 15.08
N VAL A 110 -0.55 -8.53 16.27
CA VAL A 110 -0.03 -7.19 16.57
C VAL A 110 1.07 -6.82 15.57
N ASP A 111 1.95 -7.76 15.22
CA ASP A 111 3.02 -7.55 14.23
C ASP A 111 2.47 -7.13 12.85
N ARG A 112 1.39 -7.77 12.37
CA ARG A 112 0.78 -7.42 11.08
C ARG A 112 0.14 -6.06 11.12
N PHE A 113 -0.53 -5.74 12.23
CA PHE A 113 -1.10 -4.43 12.46
C PHE A 113 -0.01 -3.37 12.35
N THR A 114 1.10 -3.56 13.08
CA THR A 114 2.25 -2.66 13.06
C THR A 114 2.86 -2.53 11.67
N PHE A 115 3.03 -3.63 10.94
CA PHE A 115 3.54 -3.61 9.57
C PHE A 115 2.64 -2.82 8.62
N ILE A 116 1.35 -3.13 8.57
CA ILE A 116 0.40 -2.48 7.66
C ILE A 116 0.29 -0.99 8.00
N MET A 117 0.18 -0.66 9.29
CA MET A 117 0.05 0.73 9.73
C MET A 117 1.31 1.55 9.40
N SER A 118 2.50 1.03 9.70
CA SER A 118 3.77 1.73 9.40
C SER A 118 4.01 1.90 7.90
N ALA A 119 3.69 0.87 7.10
CA ALA A 119 3.80 0.93 5.64
C ALA A 119 2.85 1.98 5.02
N ILE A 120 1.59 2.01 5.44
CA ILE A 120 0.59 2.98 4.97
C ILE A 120 1.01 4.39 5.39
N LEU A 121 1.38 4.58 6.66
CA LEU A 121 1.80 5.88 7.18
C LEU A 121 2.98 6.44 6.40
N PHE A 122 4.02 5.61 6.17
CA PHE A 122 5.19 6.01 5.40
C PHE A 122 4.82 6.44 3.98
N HIS A 123 3.99 5.64 3.29
CA HIS A 123 3.57 5.96 1.94
C HIS A 123 2.80 7.28 1.86
N HIS A 124 1.83 7.51 2.76
CA HIS A 124 1.02 8.73 2.75
C HIS A 124 1.85 9.96 3.10
N LEU A 125 2.80 9.81 4.03
CA LEU A 125 3.72 10.88 4.38
C LEU A 125 4.53 11.32 3.16
N VAL A 126 5.09 10.37 2.40
CA VAL A 126 5.80 10.68 1.15
C VAL A 126 4.85 11.29 0.12
N LEU A 127 3.66 10.70 -0.07
CA LEU A 127 2.68 11.14 -1.05
C LEU A 127 2.30 12.61 -0.85
N PHE A 128 1.81 12.97 0.35
CA PHE A 128 1.34 14.33 0.63
C PHE A 128 2.48 15.35 0.74
N SER A 129 3.68 14.91 1.13
CA SER A 129 4.86 15.78 1.10
C SER A 129 5.21 16.22 -0.33
N LEU A 130 5.02 15.33 -1.30
CA LEU A 130 5.27 15.63 -2.72
C LEU A 130 4.09 16.32 -3.40
N GLU A 131 2.86 15.99 -3.03
CA GLU A 131 1.64 16.59 -3.60
C GLU A 131 1.52 18.08 -3.28
N LEU A 132 1.73 18.47 -2.02
CA LEU A 132 1.56 19.86 -1.60
C LEU A 132 2.81 20.71 -1.85
N TYR A 133 4.00 20.09 -1.96
CA TYR A 133 5.32 20.68 -2.24
C TYR A 133 5.54 22.11 -1.70
N ARG A 134 5.08 22.39 -0.48
CA ARG A 134 5.16 23.71 0.16
C ARG A 134 5.36 23.56 1.66
N PHE A 135 6.40 24.21 2.19
CA PHE A 135 6.72 24.15 3.61
C PHE A 135 5.67 24.85 4.49
N ASP A 136 4.96 25.84 3.96
CA ASP A 136 3.88 26.55 4.68
C ASP A 136 2.73 25.61 5.08
N LEU A 137 2.55 24.50 4.34
CA LEU A 137 1.46 23.54 4.54
C LEU A 137 1.89 22.33 5.37
N PHE A 138 2.97 22.44 6.15
CA PHE A 138 3.50 21.33 6.95
C PHE A 138 2.44 20.67 7.86
N PHE A 139 1.65 21.48 8.57
CA PHE A 139 0.58 20.96 9.42
C PHE A 139 -0.52 20.26 8.60
N GLU A 140 -0.84 20.77 7.41
CA GLU A 140 -1.81 20.15 6.52
C GLU A 140 -1.32 18.78 6.02
N VAL A 141 -0.04 18.66 5.65
CA VAL A 141 0.58 17.38 5.27
C VAL A 141 0.40 16.35 6.39
N ILE A 142 0.70 16.72 7.65
CA ILE A 142 0.55 15.81 8.80
C ILE A 142 -0.91 15.41 9.00
N THR A 143 -1.83 16.37 9.01
CA THR A 143 -3.26 16.10 9.23
C THR A 143 -3.83 15.21 8.12
N ARG A 144 -3.55 15.51 6.84
CA ARG A 144 -3.98 14.69 5.70
C ARG A 144 -3.36 13.29 5.77
N THR A 145 -2.10 13.18 6.16
CA THR A 145 -1.41 11.90 6.35
C THR A 145 -2.10 11.05 7.40
N ILE A 146 -2.36 11.58 8.60
CA ILE A 146 -2.96 10.81 9.71
C ILE A 146 -4.38 10.36 9.34
N LEU A 147 -5.21 11.28 8.84
CA LEU A 147 -6.61 10.97 8.50
C LEU A 147 -6.71 9.94 7.37
N SER A 148 -5.94 10.13 6.30
CA SER A 148 -5.94 9.20 5.16
C SER A 148 -5.32 7.85 5.52
N THR A 149 -4.31 7.84 6.40
CA THR A 149 -3.72 6.60 6.93
C THR A 149 -4.76 5.80 7.69
N LEU A 150 -5.51 6.43 8.62
CA LEU A 150 -6.55 5.74 9.39
C LEU A 150 -7.62 5.14 8.48
N PHE A 151 -8.08 5.91 7.49
CA PHE A 151 -9.15 5.46 6.59
C PHE A 151 -8.67 4.34 5.66
N THR A 152 -7.50 4.50 5.05
CA THR A 152 -6.88 3.47 4.20
C THR A 152 -6.57 2.21 4.99
N PHE A 153 -6.12 2.34 6.24
CA PHE A 153 -5.84 1.22 7.13
C PHE A 153 -7.08 0.36 7.40
N ILE A 154 -8.21 1.01 7.73
CA ILE A 154 -9.49 0.32 7.95
C ILE A 154 -9.91 -0.45 6.70
N ILE A 155 -9.87 0.19 5.52
CA ILE A 155 -10.25 -0.45 4.26
C ILE A 155 -9.31 -1.59 3.88
N CYS A 156 -8.01 -1.44 4.13
CA CYS A 156 -7.02 -2.51 3.93
C CYS A 156 -7.32 -3.72 4.81
N ILE A 157 -7.64 -3.54 6.10
CA ILE A 157 -8.02 -4.65 6.99
C ILE A 157 -9.27 -5.36 6.47
N ILE A 158 -10.33 -4.60 6.14
CA ILE A 158 -11.58 -5.17 5.62
C ILE A 158 -11.31 -5.97 4.34
N SER A 159 -10.51 -5.42 3.44
CA SER A 159 -10.13 -6.07 2.18
C SER A 159 -9.35 -7.36 2.41
N ILE A 160 -8.40 -7.37 3.36
CA ILE A 160 -7.65 -8.60 3.71
C ILE A 160 -8.59 -9.69 4.24
N TYR A 161 -9.56 -9.33 5.08
CA TYR A 161 -10.55 -10.29 5.59
C TYR A 161 -11.47 -10.82 4.50
N LEU A 162 -11.89 -9.97 3.56
CA LEU A 162 -12.74 -10.37 2.44
C LEU A 162 -12.01 -11.32 1.46
N ILE A 163 -10.73 -11.06 1.21
CA ILE A 163 -9.90 -11.86 0.29
C ILE A 163 -9.49 -13.20 0.92
N LYS A 164 -9.47 -13.30 2.25
CA LYS A 164 -9.08 -14.54 2.94
C LYS A 164 -10.11 -15.64 2.62
N PRO A 165 -9.71 -16.74 1.94
CA PRO A 165 -10.63 -17.82 1.67
C PRO A 165 -11.12 -18.39 2.99
N ASN A 166 -12.44 -18.47 3.15
CA ASN A 166 -13.07 -19.08 4.31
C ASN A 166 -12.61 -20.55 4.35
N LYS A 167 -11.78 -20.91 5.33
CA LYS A 167 -11.48 -22.31 5.61
C LYS A 167 -12.77 -22.94 6.14
N ARG A 168 -13.57 -23.49 5.23
CA ARG A 168 -14.54 -24.55 5.58
C ARG A 168 -13.77 -25.84 5.82
#